data_AF-A0A2B4R2M1-F1
#
_entry.id   AF-A0A2B4R2M1-F1
#
_cell.length_a   1.000
_cell.length_b   1.000
_cell.length_c   1.000
_cell.angle_alpha   90.00
_cell.angle_beta   90.00
_cell.angle_gamma   90.00
#
_symmetry.space_group_name_H-M   'P 1'
#
loop_
_entity.id
_entity.type
_entity.pdbx_description
1 polymer ?
#
loop_
_entity_poly.entity_id
_entity_poly.type
_entity_poly.pdbx_seq_one_letter_code
_entity_poly.pdbx_strand_id
1 'polypeptide(L)'
;MSAIEYSYLLIEISEKLDELSPIHRLLFTCRKYLASGSEENIQDTLSLFKELEEQQNLGIDNLVVIKELLKRVREWSLFGKVKRFENKRKEYNTLLEEIIAVLDELNDLERLVSVCRRELSEESEGLIEDVRSLFKVLENQNILGLDRLDILKEILTETEK
;
A
#
# COMPACT_ATOMS: atom_id res chain seq x y z
N MET A 1 -5.55 -8.21 1.37
CA MET A 1 -5.15 -6.80 1.19
C MET A 1 -4.18 -6.69 0.05
N SER A 2 -4.78 -6.59 -1.13
CA SER A 2 -4.12 -6.28 -2.40
C SER A 2 -4.15 -4.77 -2.66
N ALA A 3 -3.34 -4.31 -3.62
CA ALA A 3 -3.43 -2.95 -4.16
C ALA A 3 -4.85 -2.65 -4.66
N ILE A 4 -5.55 -3.65 -5.21
CA ILE A 4 -6.93 -3.51 -5.71
C ILE A 4 -7.89 -3.17 -4.56
N GLU A 5 -7.85 -3.92 -3.45
CA GLU A 5 -8.72 -3.64 -2.30
C GLU A 5 -8.47 -2.27 -1.69
N TYR A 6 -7.21 -1.83 -1.66
CA TYR A 6 -6.84 -0.49 -1.26
C TYR A 6 -7.42 0.57 -2.20
N SER A 7 -7.30 0.41 -3.52
CA SER A 7 -7.89 1.33 -4.49
C SER A 7 -9.41 1.42 -4.37
N TYR A 8 -10.11 0.30 -4.16
CA TYR A 8 -11.55 0.31 -3.92
C TYR A 8 -11.92 1.06 -2.64
N LEU A 9 -11.14 0.89 -1.57
CA LEU A 9 -11.34 1.63 -0.33
C LEU A 9 -11.17 3.15 -0.55
N LEU A 10 -10.16 3.57 -1.33
CA LEU A 10 -9.98 4.98 -1.66
C LEU A 10 -11.15 5.56 -2.44
N ILE A 11 -11.65 4.83 -3.44
CA ILE A 11 -12.78 5.27 -4.28
C ILE A 11 -14.04 5.47 -3.44
N GLU A 12 -14.40 4.48 -2.62
CA GLU A 12 -15.56 4.56 -1.74
C GLU A 12 -15.46 5.74 -0.78
N ILE A 13 -14.26 6.00 -0.25
CA ILE A 13 -14.02 7.14 0.63
C ILE A 13 -14.09 8.47 -0.14
N SER A 14 -13.52 8.54 -1.34
CA SER A 14 -13.55 9.77 -2.14
C SER A 14 -14.97 10.15 -2.51
N GLU A 15 -15.76 9.19 -2.99
CA GLU A 15 -17.18 9.40 -3.32
C GLU A 15 -17.95 9.91 -2.10
N LYS A 16 -17.74 9.29 -0.93
CA LYS A 16 -18.40 9.72 0.29
C LYS A 16 -17.96 11.10 0.77
N LEU A 17 -16.70 11.46 0.62
CA LEU A 17 -16.19 12.77 1.01
C LEU A 17 -16.70 13.87 0.08
N ASP A 18 -16.80 13.61 -1.23
CA ASP A 18 -17.40 14.54 -2.19
C ASP A 18 -18.88 14.82 -1.87
N GLU A 19 -19.63 13.83 -1.35
CA GLU A 19 -20.99 14.04 -0.85
C GLU A 19 -21.05 14.90 0.42
N LEU A 20 -20.10 14.70 1.35
CA LEU A 20 -20.16 15.24 2.71
C LEU A 20 -19.48 16.61 2.87
N SER A 21 -18.51 16.92 2.01
CA SER A 21 -17.71 18.14 2.13
C SER A 21 -17.29 18.65 0.76
N PRO A 22 -17.44 19.95 0.49
CA PRO A 22 -16.91 20.52 -0.74
C PRO A 22 -15.37 20.42 -0.77
N ILE A 23 -14.83 20.21 -1.97
CA ILE A 23 -13.41 19.96 -2.20
C ILE A 23 -12.49 21.04 -1.59
N HIS A 24 -12.86 22.32 -1.65
CA HIS A 24 -12.04 23.40 -1.09
C HIS A 24 -11.80 23.27 0.43
N ARG A 25 -12.74 22.67 1.18
CA ARG A 25 -12.55 22.41 2.62
C ARG A 25 -11.59 21.25 2.86
N LEU A 26 -11.64 20.23 2.01
CA LEU A 26 -10.74 19.07 2.06
C LEU A 26 -9.31 19.52 1.72
N LEU A 27 -9.14 20.27 0.62
CA LEU A 27 -7.87 20.89 0.24
C LEU A 27 -7.29 21.73 1.38
N PHE A 28 -8.07 22.64 1.95
CA PHE A 28 -7.60 23.45 3.06
C PHE A 28 -7.19 22.62 4.27
N THR A 29 -7.87 21.50 4.53
CA THR A 29 -7.52 20.57 5.61
C THR A 29 -6.20 19.87 5.30
N CYS A 30 -5.98 19.47 4.05
CA CYS A 30 -4.80 18.74 3.58
C CYS A 30 -3.59 19.63 3.23
N ARG A 31 -3.72 20.97 3.22
CA ARG A 31 -2.66 21.92 2.77
C ARG A 31 -1.25 21.69 3.31
N LYS A 32 -1.11 21.06 4.49
CA LYS A 32 0.21 20.76 5.10
C LYS A 32 0.88 19.52 4.48
N TYR A 33 0.10 18.71 3.78
CA TYR A 33 0.51 17.49 3.08
C TYR A 33 0.58 17.70 1.57
N LEU A 34 0.37 18.94 1.10
CA LEU A 34 0.39 19.30 -0.31
C LEU A 34 1.57 20.21 -0.60
N ALA A 35 2.33 19.89 -1.65
CA ALA A 35 3.33 20.79 -2.20
C ALA A 35 2.67 22.09 -2.66
N SER A 36 3.35 23.23 -2.45
CA SER A 36 2.84 24.53 -2.87
C SER A 36 2.56 24.56 -4.38
N GLY A 37 1.34 24.92 -4.76
CA GLY A 37 0.89 24.98 -6.16
C GLY A 37 0.29 23.68 -6.71
N SER A 38 0.39 22.54 -6.01
CA SER A 38 -0.27 21.28 -6.45
C SER A 38 -1.80 21.35 -6.42
N GLU A 39 -2.34 22.25 -5.61
CA GLU A 39 -3.78 22.42 -5.38
C GLU A 39 -4.56 22.86 -6.64
N GLU A 40 -3.89 23.52 -7.61
CA GLU A 40 -4.55 24.08 -8.80
C GLU A 40 -5.13 23.01 -9.73
N ASN A 41 -4.58 21.79 -9.70
CA ASN A 41 -5.00 20.69 -10.55
C ASN A 41 -6.02 19.75 -9.88
N ILE A 42 -6.36 19.98 -8.61
CA ILE A 42 -7.20 19.06 -7.83
C ILE A 42 -8.67 19.48 -7.94
N GLN A 43 -9.45 18.71 -8.71
CA GLN A 43 -10.87 19.00 -8.98
C GLN A 43 -11.84 18.24 -8.08
N ASP A 44 -11.45 17.06 -7.59
CA ASP A 44 -12.27 16.17 -6.76
C ASP A 44 -11.43 15.46 -5.69
N THR A 45 -12.09 14.75 -4.77
CA THR A 45 -11.40 14.08 -3.66
C THR A 45 -10.50 12.94 -4.15
N LEU A 46 -10.84 12.27 -5.25
CA LEU A 46 -9.99 11.20 -5.79
C LEU A 46 -8.67 11.76 -6.33
N SER A 47 -8.71 12.90 -7.02
CA SER A 47 -7.52 13.61 -7.49
C SER A 47 -6.67 14.12 -6.33
N LEU A 48 -7.31 14.55 -5.23
CA LEU A 48 -6.60 14.87 -3.98
C LEU A 48 -5.86 13.64 -3.42
N PHE A 49 -6.50 12.48 -3.41
CA PHE A 49 -5.87 11.25 -2.92
C PHE A 49 -4.68 10.84 -3.78
N LYS A 50 -4.79 10.90 -5.11
CA LYS A 50 -3.67 10.62 -6.02
C LYS A 50 -2.49 11.56 -5.76
N GLU A 51 -2.74 12.86 -5.62
CA GLU A 51 -1.68 13.82 -5.31
C GLU A 51 -1.00 13.51 -3.97
N LEU A 52 -1.78 13.12 -2.94
CA LEU A 52 -1.22 12.71 -1.65
C LEU A 52 -0.39 11.43 -1.77
N GLU A 53 -0.75 10.49 -2.65
CA GLU A 53 0.05 9.29 -2.92
C GLU A 53 1.36 9.61 -3.64
N GLU A 54 1.30 10.46 -4.67
CA GLU A 54 2.48 10.94 -5.40
C GLU A 54 3.47 11.66 -4.47
N GLN A 55 2.95 12.40 -3.48
CA GLN A 55 3.74 13.07 -2.45
C GLN A 55 4.06 12.19 -1.23
N GLN A 56 3.75 10.89 -1.28
CA GLN A 56 4.00 9.89 -0.22
C GLN A 56 3.31 10.21 1.14
N ASN A 57 2.31 11.07 1.13
CA ASN A 57 1.49 11.43 2.28
C ASN A 57 0.27 10.52 2.46
N LEU A 58 -0.01 9.67 1.46
CA LEU A 58 -1.02 8.64 1.48
C LEU A 58 -0.45 7.36 0.83
N GLY A 59 -0.84 6.20 1.34
CA GLY A 59 -0.48 4.91 0.74
C GLY A 59 -1.13 3.75 1.48
N ILE A 60 -0.99 2.54 0.94
CA ILE A 60 -1.55 1.32 1.55
C ILE A 60 -1.08 1.10 2.99
N ASP A 61 0.16 1.51 3.30
CA ASP A 61 0.77 1.44 4.62
C ASP A 61 0.63 2.75 5.44
N ASN A 62 0.09 3.82 4.85
CA ASN A 62 -0.07 5.12 5.48
C ASN A 62 -1.47 5.72 5.23
N LEU A 63 -2.39 5.46 6.17
CA LEU A 63 -3.79 5.91 6.09
C LEU A 63 -4.12 7.04 7.08
N VAL A 64 -3.11 7.77 7.56
CA VAL A 64 -3.29 8.80 8.60
C VAL A 64 -4.19 9.93 8.10
N VAL A 65 -3.91 10.48 6.91
CA VAL A 65 -4.67 11.60 6.34
C VAL A 65 -6.14 11.25 6.16
N ILE A 66 -6.43 10.07 5.59
CA ILE A 66 -7.80 9.59 5.41
C ILE A 66 -8.55 9.47 6.73
N LYS A 67 -7.92 8.91 7.76
CA LYS A 67 -8.52 8.81 9.10
C LYS A 67 -8.86 10.17 9.68
N GLU A 68 -8.02 11.18 9.46
CA GLU A 68 -8.29 12.54 9.92
C GLU A 68 -9.45 13.19 9.16
N LEU A 69 -9.49 13.05 7.84
CA LEU A 69 -10.58 13.56 7.00
C LEU A 69 -11.93 12.97 7.41
N LEU A 70 -12.01 11.64 7.55
CA LEU A 70 -13.24 10.95 7.96
C LEU A 70 -13.73 11.38 9.35
N LYS A 71 -12.81 11.60 10.31
CA LYS A 71 -13.16 12.16 11.62
C LYS A 71 -13.75 13.56 11.51
N ARG A 72 -13.20 14.42 10.63
CA ARG A 72 -13.66 15.80 10.45
C ARG A 72 -15.08 15.88 9.91
N VAL A 73 -15.43 15.01 8.96
CA VAL A 73 -16.79 14.91 8.40
C VAL A 73 -17.72 14.02 9.22
N ARG A 74 -17.23 13.46 10.35
CA ARG A 74 -17.97 12.56 11.25
C ARG A 74 -18.47 11.27 10.56
N GLU A 75 -17.75 10.80 9.54
CA GLU A 75 -18.06 9.57 8.83
C GLU A 75 -17.42 8.37 9.55
N TRP A 76 -18.06 7.95 10.64
CA TRP A 76 -17.52 6.93 11.55
C TRP A 76 -17.54 5.51 10.97
N SER A 77 -18.42 5.23 10.02
CA SER A 77 -18.53 3.90 9.41
C SER A 77 -17.28 3.59 8.58
N LEU A 78 -16.95 4.48 7.64
CA LEU A 78 -15.72 4.35 6.84
C LEU A 78 -14.48 4.49 7.71
N PHE A 79 -14.49 5.34 8.74
CA PHE A 79 -13.39 5.42 9.69
C PHE A 79 -13.10 4.06 10.35
N GLY A 80 -14.16 3.35 10.76
CA GLY A 80 -14.05 1.98 11.29
C GLY A 80 -13.53 0.98 10.25
N LYS A 81 -13.94 1.10 8.99
CA LYS A 81 -13.45 0.28 7.87
C LYS A 81 -11.95 0.47 7.65
N VAL A 82 -11.49 1.73 7.59
CA VAL A 82 -10.07 2.10 7.45
C VAL A 82 -9.22 1.57 8.61
N LYS A 83 -9.71 1.67 9.86
CA LYS A 83 -8.98 1.08 11.01
C LYS A 83 -8.81 -0.43 10.91
N ARG A 84 -9.86 -1.15 10.48
CA ARG A 84 -9.77 -2.60 10.27
C ARG A 84 -8.80 -2.94 9.14
N PHE A 85 -8.79 -2.14 8.08
CA PHE A 85 -7.82 -2.26 7.00
C PHE A 85 -6.40 -2.12 7.51
N GLU A 86 -6.10 -1.00 8.18
CA GLU A 86 -4.78 -0.70 8.73
C GLU A 86 -4.27 -1.78 9.70
N ASN A 87 -5.14 -2.31 10.57
CA ASN A 87 -4.76 -3.36 11.50
C ASN A 87 -4.36 -4.66 10.79
N LYS A 88 -5.17 -5.11 9.81
CA LYS A 88 -4.84 -6.31 9.02
C LYS A 88 -3.56 -6.13 8.21
N ARG A 89 -3.35 -4.94 7.62
CA ARG A 89 -2.11 -4.63 6.89
C ARG A 89 -0.89 -4.66 7.83
N LYS A 90 -1.01 -4.15 9.05
CA LYS A 90 0.05 -4.23 10.07
C LYS A 90 0.38 -5.66 10.47
N GLU A 91 -0.63 -6.49 10.75
CA GLU A 91 -0.42 -7.92 11.08
C GLU A 91 0.30 -8.65 9.95
N TYR A 92 -0.12 -8.42 8.71
CA TYR A 92 0.54 -8.97 7.53
C TYR A 92 1.99 -8.48 7.39
N ASN A 93 2.25 -7.18 7.53
CA ASN A 93 3.61 -6.65 7.42
C ASN A 93 4.51 -7.20 8.53
N THR A 94 4.01 -7.38 9.76
CA THR A 94 4.77 -8.00 10.85
C THR A 94 5.18 -9.43 10.51
N LEU A 95 4.23 -10.25 10.04
CA LEU A 95 4.55 -11.62 9.61
C LEU A 95 5.55 -11.63 8.45
N LEU A 96 5.39 -10.72 7.49
CA LEU A 96 6.27 -10.66 6.34
C LEU A 96 7.70 -10.28 6.71
N GLU A 97 7.86 -9.33 7.64
CA GLU A 97 9.16 -8.93 8.17
C GLU A 97 9.85 -10.07 8.92
N GLU A 98 9.11 -10.89 9.68
CA GLU A 98 9.65 -12.09 10.33
C GLU A 98 10.17 -13.10 9.29
N ILE A 99 9.42 -13.32 8.21
CA ILE A 99 9.83 -14.22 7.12
C ILE A 99 11.06 -13.65 6.38
N ILE A 100 11.04 -12.37 6.03
CA ILE A 100 12.16 -11.70 5.35
C ILE A 100 13.42 -11.84 6.21
N ALA A 101 13.34 -11.64 7.52
CA ALA A 101 14.50 -11.79 8.40
C ALA A 101 15.09 -13.20 8.35
N VAL A 102 14.25 -14.25 8.42
CA VAL A 102 14.70 -15.65 8.32
C VAL A 102 15.33 -15.94 6.96
N LEU A 103 14.74 -15.43 5.88
CA LEU A 103 15.26 -15.63 4.52
C LEU A 103 16.56 -14.87 4.26
N ASP A 104 16.72 -13.69 4.86
CA ASP A 104 17.95 -12.88 4.77
C ASP A 104 19.13 -13.60 5.46
N GLU A 105 18.87 -14.30 6.57
CA GLU A 105 19.87 -15.13 7.27
C GLU A 105 20.39 -16.31 6.43
N LEU A 106 19.63 -16.79 5.44
CA LEU A 106 20.09 -17.82 4.50
C LEU A 106 21.19 -17.29 3.58
N ASN A 107 21.25 -15.96 3.37
CA ASN A 107 22.22 -15.29 2.53
C ASN A 107 22.31 -15.88 1.11
N ASP A 108 21.16 -16.26 0.55
CA ASP A 108 21.03 -16.89 -0.77
C ASP A 108 19.95 -16.19 -1.62
N LEU A 109 20.15 -14.89 -1.86
CA LEU A 109 19.23 -14.07 -2.64
C LEU A 109 19.04 -14.61 -4.07
N GLU A 110 20.10 -15.12 -4.70
CA GLU A 110 20.05 -15.61 -6.08
C GLU A 110 19.09 -16.80 -6.22
N ARG A 111 19.10 -17.73 -5.25
CA ARG A 111 18.13 -18.84 -5.21
C ARG A 111 16.71 -18.32 -5.04
N LEU A 112 16.47 -17.37 -4.13
CA LEU A 112 15.14 -16.79 -3.90
C LEU A 112 14.60 -16.08 -5.16
N VAL A 113 15.43 -15.29 -5.84
CA VAL A 113 15.09 -14.64 -7.10
C VAL A 113 14.78 -15.69 -8.17
N SER A 114 15.54 -16.79 -8.23
CA SER A 114 15.32 -17.86 -9.20
C SER A 114 13.95 -18.53 -9.08
N VAL A 115 13.44 -18.70 -7.85
CA VAL A 115 12.09 -19.21 -7.58
C VAL A 115 11.04 -18.24 -8.11
N CYS A 116 11.26 -16.93 -7.92
CA CYS A 116 10.30 -15.89 -8.29
C CYS A 116 10.35 -15.52 -9.77
N ARG A 117 11.40 -15.88 -10.51
CA ARG A 117 11.68 -15.41 -11.86
C ARG A 117 10.53 -15.60 -12.86
N ARG A 118 9.72 -16.64 -12.70
CA ARG A 118 8.58 -16.90 -13.61
C ARG A 118 7.46 -15.87 -13.48
N GLU A 119 7.31 -15.28 -12.31
CA GLU A 119 6.25 -14.32 -12.00
C GLU A 119 6.75 -12.86 -12.14
N LEU A 120 8.05 -12.63 -12.03
CA LEU A 120 8.67 -11.31 -12.14
C LEU A 120 8.78 -10.84 -13.60
N SER A 121 8.65 -9.52 -13.82
CA SER A 121 9.03 -8.90 -15.10
C SER A 121 10.55 -8.67 -15.18
N GLU A 122 11.13 -8.71 -16.37
CA GLU A 122 12.57 -8.48 -16.58
C GLU A 122 13.04 -7.13 -16.02
N GLU A 123 12.23 -6.08 -16.18
CA GLU A 123 12.52 -4.74 -15.65
C GLU A 123 12.62 -4.71 -14.11
N SER A 124 11.87 -5.58 -13.45
CA SER A 124 11.76 -5.61 -11.99
C SER A 124 12.80 -6.49 -11.30
N GLU A 125 13.36 -7.49 -11.99
CA GLU A 125 14.47 -8.30 -11.46
C GLU A 125 15.70 -7.42 -11.20
N GLY A 126 15.94 -6.40 -12.03
CA GLY A 126 17.02 -5.44 -11.86
C GLY A 126 16.88 -4.49 -10.66
N LEU A 127 15.72 -4.46 -10.00
CA LEU A 127 15.46 -3.63 -8.81
C LEU A 127 15.68 -4.40 -7.49
N ILE A 128 16.05 -5.67 -7.57
CA ILE A 128 16.17 -6.57 -6.43
C ILE A 128 17.63 -6.59 -5.96
N GLU A 129 17.90 -5.93 -4.85
CA GLU A 129 19.24 -5.79 -4.26
C GLU A 129 19.41 -6.66 -3.00
N ASP A 130 18.30 -7.03 -2.36
CA ASP A 130 18.22 -7.77 -1.10
C ASP A 130 16.88 -8.52 -0.98
N VAL A 131 16.70 -9.33 0.07
CA VAL A 131 15.45 -10.07 0.28
C VAL A 131 14.26 -9.12 0.46
N ARG A 132 14.46 -7.98 1.14
CA ARG A 132 13.40 -7.01 1.38
C ARG A 132 12.87 -6.39 0.08
N SER A 133 13.76 -6.02 -0.83
CA SER A 133 13.44 -5.45 -2.14
C SER A 133 12.79 -6.49 -3.06
N LEU A 134 13.19 -7.77 -3.01
CA LEU A 134 12.47 -8.87 -3.66
C LEU A 134 10.99 -8.87 -3.25
N PHE A 135 10.73 -8.91 -1.94
CA PHE A 135 9.36 -8.93 -1.43
C PHE A 135 8.57 -7.67 -1.80
N LYS A 136 9.21 -6.50 -1.76
CA LYS A 136 8.59 -5.25 -2.21
C LYS A 136 8.21 -5.27 -3.69
N VAL A 137 9.07 -5.83 -4.55
CA VAL A 137 8.78 -6.01 -5.98
C VAL A 137 7.58 -6.93 -6.17
N LEU A 138 7.54 -8.06 -5.46
CA LEU A 138 6.42 -9.01 -5.52
C LEU A 138 5.09 -8.36 -5.10
N GLU A 139 5.10 -7.51 -4.06
CA GLU A 139 3.91 -6.76 -3.64
C GLU A 139 3.48 -5.72 -4.70
N ASN A 140 4.43 -4.96 -5.24
CA ASN A 140 4.17 -3.93 -6.25
C ASN A 140 3.59 -4.49 -7.54
N GLN A 141 3.98 -5.71 -7.91
CA GLN A 141 3.43 -6.43 -9.07
C GLN A 141 2.15 -7.20 -8.74
N ASN A 142 1.63 -7.07 -7.51
CA ASN A 142 0.44 -7.78 -7.03
C ASN A 142 0.58 -9.31 -7.16
N ILE A 143 1.81 -9.82 -7.09
CA ILE A 143 2.14 -11.26 -7.04
C ILE A 143 2.00 -11.74 -5.60
N LEU A 144 2.43 -10.91 -4.65
CA LEU A 144 2.35 -11.16 -3.22
C LEU A 144 1.38 -10.18 -2.53
N GLY A 145 0.63 -10.68 -1.55
CA GLY A 145 -0.22 -9.89 -0.68
C GLY A 145 -0.99 -10.77 0.29
N LEU A 146 -1.78 -10.18 1.19
CA LEU A 146 -2.46 -10.95 2.25
C LEU A 146 -3.40 -12.05 1.69
N ASP A 147 -3.99 -11.87 0.50
CA ASP A 147 -4.82 -12.88 -0.17
C ASP A 147 -4.08 -13.61 -1.32
N ARG A 148 -2.78 -13.36 -1.47
CA ARG A 148 -1.91 -13.93 -2.53
C ARG A 148 -0.61 -14.41 -1.89
N LEU A 149 -0.65 -15.63 -1.37
CA LEU A 149 0.45 -16.22 -0.60
C LEU A 149 1.12 -17.41 -1.31
N ASP A 150 0.77 -17.68 -2.57
CA ASP A 150 1.23 -18.89 -3.26
C ASP A 150 2.74 -18.81 -3.56
N ILE A 151 3.22 -17.66 -4.04
CA ILE A 151 4.66 -17.44 -4.23
C ILE A 151 5.44 -17.57 -2.91
N LEU A 152 4.85 -17.13 -1.80
CA LEU A 152 5.47 -17.24 -0.48
C LEU A 152 5.63 -18.71 -0.06
N LYS A 153 4.63 -19.55 -0.33
CA LYS A 153 4.73 -20.99 -0.07
C LYS A 153 5.82 -21.65 -0.92
N GLU A 154 5.94 -21.24 -2.18
CA GLU A 154 6.98 -21.75 -3.08
C GLU A 154 8.38 -21.41 -2.57
N ILE A 155 8.60 -20.16 -2.18
CA ILE A 155 9.85 -19.71 -1.56
C ILE A 155 10.18 -20.55 -0.33
N LEU A 156 9.23 -20.67 0.60
CA LEU A 156 9.46 -21.40 1.85
C LEU A 156 9.76 -22.89 1.61
N THR A 157 9.03 -23.53 0.70
CA THR A 157 9.24 -24.94 0.33
C THR A 157 10.61 -25.18 -0.30
N GLU A 158 11.12 -24.21 -1.06
CA GLU A 158 12.45 -24.31 -1.65
C GLU A 158 13.53 -24.13 -0.59
N THR A 159 13.35 -23.21 0.37
CA THR A 159 14.33 -22.97 1.43
C THR A 159 14.43 -24.05 2.51
N GLU A 160 13.44 -24.94 2.61
CA GLU A 160 13.49 -26.12 3.48
C GLU A 160 14.39 -27.25 2.92
N LYS A 161 14.88 -27.14 1.68
CA LYS A 161 15.76 -28.10 1.01
C LYS A 161 17.23 -27.64 1.02
#